data_AF-A0A7W0A076-F1
#
_entry.id   AF-A0A7W0A076-F1
#
_cell.length_a   1.000
_cell.length_b   1.000
_cell.length_c   1.000
_cell.angle_alpha   90.00
_cell.angle_beta   90.00
_cell.angle_gamma   90.00
#
_symmetry.space_group_name_H-M   'P 1'
#
loop_
_entity.id
_entity.type
_entity.pdbx_description
1 polymer ?
#
loop_
_entity_poly.entity_id
_entity_poly.type
_entity_poly.pdbx_seq_one_letter_code
_entity_poly.pdbx_strand_id
1 'polypeptide(L)'
;PHQLLDVCHRLEEAAGRVRADHHGPRTLDVDVLLMDDPAGNRITVNEPDLTVPHPLMWERPFVLIPLADLAADLVPDPPSDSSVRLVGRL
;
A
#
# COMPACT_ATOMS: atom_id res chain seq x y z
N PRO A 1 -5.94 8.19 10.46
CA PRO A 1 -5.26 6.98 9.95
C PRO A 1 -5.86 5.66 10.44
N HIS A 2 -5.94 5.41 11.76
CA HIS A 2 -6.41 4.12 12.29
C HIS A 2 -7.85 3.74 11.90
N GLN A 3 -8.76 4.71 11.77
CA GLN A 3 -10.12 4.42 11.29
C GLN A 3 -10.14 3.78 9.89
N LEU A 4 -9.19 4.16 9.01
CA LEU A 4 -9.02 3.51 7.71
C LEU A 4 -8.45 2.10 7.86
N LEU A 5 -7.43 1.94 8.70
CA LEU A 5 -6.85 0.62 8.99
C LEU A 5 -7.91 -0.36 9.54
N ASP A 6 -8.80 0.12 10.42
CA ASP A 6 -9.92 -0.66 10.93
C ASP A 6 -10.89 -1.07 9.80
N VAL A 7 -11.13 -0.19 8.82
CA VAL A 7 -11.94 -0.54 7.64
C VAL A 7 -11.26 -1.64 6.83
N CYS A 8 -9.95 -1.53 6.57
CA CYS A 8 -9.17 -2.54 5.87
C CYS A 8 -9.29 -3.91 6.57
N HIS A 9 -9.05 -3.96 7.88
CA HIS A 9 -9.17 -5.18 8.68
C HIS A 9 -10.58 -5.78 8.62
N ARG A 10 -11.64 -4.95 8.69
CA ARG A 10 -13.02 -5.45 8.58
C ARG A 10 -13.33 -6.04 7.22
N LEU A 11 -12.81 -5.44 6.14
CA LEU A 11 -13.01 -5.97 4.78
C LEU A 11 -12.31 -7.32 4.61
N GLU A 12 -11.12 -7.47 5.16
CA GLU A 12 -10.40 -8.74 5.19
C GLU A 12 -11.14 -9.82 5.97
N GLU A 13 -11.65 -9.48 7.15
CA GLU A 13 -12.48 -10.38 7.96
C GLU A 13 -13.74 -10.80 7.20
N ALA A 14 -14.44 -9.85 6.56
CA ALA A 14 -15.61 -10.12 5.74
C ALA A 14 -15.30 -11.00 4.52
N ALA A 15 -14.07 -10.91 3.98
CA ALA A 15 -13.57 -11.79 2.92
C ALA A 15 -13.07 -13.15 3.44
N GLY A 16 -13.20 -13.43 4.75
CA GLY A 16 -12.81 -14.70 5.35
C GLY A 16 -11.31 -14.85 5.61
N ARG A 17 -10.55 -13.74 5.75
CA ARG A 17 -9.12 -13.82 6.08
C ARG A 17 -8.93 -14.49 7.45
N VAL A 18 -8.13 -15.55 7.49
CA VAL A 18 -7.72 -16.24 8.73
C VAL A 18 -6.24 -15.99 8.98
N ARG A 19 -5.89 -15.43 10.14
CA ARG A 19 -4.51 -15.11 10.54
C ARG A 19 -3.84 -16.30 11.23
N ALA A 20 -3.75 -17.45 10.55
CA ALA A 20 -3.12 -18.66 11.08
C ALA A 20 -1.61 -18.74 10.82
N ASP A 21 -1.17 -18.24 9.66
CA ASP A 21 0.23 -18.15 9.26
C ASP A 21 0.52 -16.73 8.76
N HIS A 22 1.63 -16.15 9.22
CA HIS A 22 2.06 -14.81 8.85
C HIS A 22 2.22 -14.66 7.32
N HIS A 23 2.78 -15.67 6.64
CA HIS A 23 2.98 -15.66 5.18
C HIS A 23 2.07 -16.65 4.43
N GLY A 24 1.03 -17.14 5.09
CA GLY A 24 0.06 -18.05 4.49
C GLY A 24 -0.80 -17.37 3.41
N PRO A 25 -1.50 -18.18 2.59
CA PRO A 25 -2.45 -17.66 1.61
C PRO A 25 -3.53 -16.83 2.28
N ARG A 26 -3.96 -15.76 1.60
CA ARG A 26 -4.99 -14.82 2.07
C ARG A 26 -6.11 -14.76 1.06
N THR A 27 -7.35 -14.72 1.53
CA THR A 27 -8.52 -14.48 0.67
C THR A 27 -8.55 -13.04 0.16
N LEU A 28 -8.13 -12.10 1.00
CA LEU A 28 -7.95 -10.69 0.70
C LEU A 28 -6.80 -10.12 1.56
N ASP A 29 -6.04 -9.20 0.98
CA ASP A 29 -5.01 -8.39 1.65
C ASP A 29 -5.25 -6.93 1.24
N VAL A 30 -5.47 -6.03 2.20
CA VAL A 30 -5.74 -4.62 1.94
C VAL A 30 -4.65 -3.76 2.56
N ASP A 31 -3.71 -3.30 1.72
CA ASP A 31 -2.60 -2.44 2.13
C ASP A 31 -2.94 -0.94 1.96
N VAL A 32 -2.59 -0.12 2.96
CA VAL A 32 -2.63 1.35 2.83
C VAL A 32 -1.30 1.81 2.23
N LEU A 33 -1.30 2.18 0.95
CA LEU A 33 -0.09 2.60 0.23
C LEU A 33 0.32 4.04 0.55
N LEU A 34 -0.62 4.97 0.38
CA LEU A 34 -0.44 6.41 0.48
C LEU A 34 -1.68 7.01 1.16
N MET A 35 -1.53 8.15 1.82
CA MET A 35 -2.64 8.85 2.46
C MET A 35 -2.41 10.35 2.42
N ASP A 36 -3.45 11.11 2.10
CA ASP A 36 -3.44 12.57 2.17
C ASP A 36 -4.46 13.05 3.21
N ASP A 37 -4.22 14.22 3.80
CA ASP A 37 -5.18 14.88 4.68
C ASP A 37 -6.31 15.57 3.86
N PRO A 38 -7.37 16.08 4.50
CA PRO A 38 -8.46 16.76 3.78
C PRO A 38 -8.04 18.03 3.02
N ALA A 39 -6.86 18.57 3.29
CA ALA A 39 -6.29 19.71 2.57
C ALA A 39 -5.36 19.27 1.41
N GLY A 40 -5.19 17.95 1.20
CA GLY A 40 -4.37 17.38 0.14
C GLY A 40 -2.88 17.23 0.49
N ASN A 41 -2.50 17.34 1.76
CA ASN A 41 -1.10 17.15 2.17
C ASN A 41 -0.83 15.66 2.44
N ARG A 42 0.30 15.15 1.92
CA ARG A 42 0.76 13.78 2.17
C ARG A 42 0.98 13.54 3.66
N ILE A 43 0.34 12.51 4.18
CA ILE A 43 0.49 12.03 5.55
C ILE A 43 1.58 10.96 5.61
N THR A 44 2.46 11.08 6.61
CA THR A 44 3.42 10.05 6.99
C THR A 44 3.04 9.46 8.34
N VAL A 45 3.05 8.14 8.45
CA VAL A 45 2.82 7.39 9.69
C VAL A 45 3.97 6.40 9.87
N ASN A 46 4.50 6.31 11.09
CA ASN A 46 5.54 5.35 11.44
C ASN A 46 5.24 4.77 12.83
N GLU A 47 4.29 3.84 12.86
CA GLU A 47 3.80 3.20 14.07
C GLU A 47 3.89 1.67 13.93
N PRO A 48 3.88 0.90 15.05
CA PRO A 48 4.07 -0.55 15.00
C PRO A 48 3.05 -1.31 14.14
N ASP A 49 1.83 -0.77 13.97
CA ASP A 49 0.73 -1.38 13.24
C ASP A 49 0.44 -0.70 11.88
N LEU A 50 1.08 0.44 11.60
CA LEU A 50 0.86 1.21 10.37
C LEU A 50 2.09 2.02 9.97
N THR A 51 2.61 1.75 8.77
CA THR A 51 3.61 2.60 8.12
C THR A 51 3.05 3.12 6.80
N VAL A 52 3.02 4.45 6.65
CA VAL A 52 2.59 5.13 5.42
C VAL A 52 3.62 6.22 5.08
N PRO A 53 4.13 6.31 3.85
CA PRO A 53 3.92 5.41 2.71
C PRO A 53 4.28 3.95 3.00
N HIS A 54 3.62 2.99 2.35
CA HIS A 54 3.89 1.58 2.58
C HIS A 54 5.36 1.25 2.22
N PRO A 55 6.15 0.70 3.16
CA PRO A 55 7.61 0.67 3.05
C PRO A 55 8.11 -0.16 1.86
N LEU A 56 7.40 -1.22 1.50
CA LEU A 56 7.79 -2.13 0.41
C LEU A 56 7.07 -1.83 -0.90
N MET A 57 6.31 -0.73 -1.02
CA MET A 57 5.53 -0.50 -2.26
C MET A 57 6.44 -0.36 -3.49
N TRP A 58 7.64 0.23 -3.32
CA TRP A 58 8.58 0.40 -4.41
C TRP A 58 9.17 -0.91 -4.92
N GLU A 59 9.32 -1.90 -4.04
CA GLU A 59 9.89 -3.21 -4.37
C GLU A 59 8.85 -4.16 -5.00
N ARG A 60 7.58 -3.75 -5.10
CA ARG A 60 6.45 -4.59 -5.51
C ARG A 60 5.87 -4.11 -6.85
N PRO A 61 6.28 -4.71 -7.99
CA PRO A 61 5.71 -4.37 -9.30
C PRO A 61 4.19 -4.54 -9.38
N PHE A 62 3.64 -5.55 -8.70
CA PHE A 62 2.19 -5.77 -8.63
C PHE A 62 1.44 -4.68 -7.84
N VAL A 63 2.16 -3.78 -7.17
CA VAL A 63 1.62 -2.56 -6.55
C VAL A 63 1.83 -1.37 -7.50
N LEU A 64 3.07 -1.15 -7.96
CA LEU A 64 3.41 0.03 -8.75
C LEU A 64 2.79 0.05 -10.14
N ILE A 65 2.73 -1.08 -10.84
CA ILE A 65 2.16 -1.16 -12.20
C ILE A 65 0.68 -0.76 -12.19
N PRO A 66 -0.21 -1.39 -11.40
CA PRO A 66 -1.61 -0.99 -11.38
C PRO A 66 -1.82 0.42 -10.83
N LEU A 67 -0.98 0.89 -9.91
CA LEU A 67 -1.03 2.29 -9.45
C LEU A 67 -0.69 3.26 -10.58
N ALA A 68 0.34 2.96 -11.38
CA ALA A 68 0.72 3.78 -12.53
C ALA A 68 -0.38 3.84 -13.59
N ASP A 69 -1.08 2.72 -13.82
CA ASP A 69 -2.20 2.65 -14.76
C ASP A 69 -3.41 3.48 -14.28
N LEU A 70 -3.69 3.46 -12.97
CA LEU A 70 -4.85 4.14 -12.37
C LEU A 70 -4.61 5.63 -12.09
N ALA A 71 -3.44 5.96 -11.54
CA ALA A 71 -3.08 7.27 -11.00
C ALA A 71 -1.56 7.47 -11.05
N ALA A 72 -1.03 7.70 -12.26
CA ALA A 72 0.41 7.85 -12.50
C ALA A 72 1.07 8.98 -11.69
N ASP A 73 0.33 10.03 -11.36
CA ASP A 73 0.78 11.15 -10.53
C ASP A 73 0.97 10.78 -9.05
N LEU A 74 0.34 9.70 -8.60
CA LEU A 74 0.50 9.17 -7.25
C LEU A 74 1.70 8.22 -7.12
N VAL A 75 2.33 7.80 -8.21
CA VAL A 75 3.54 6.98 -8.16
C VAL A 75 4.71 7.86 -7.71
N PRO A 76 5.18 7.73 -6.45
CA PRO A 76 6.24 8.59 -5.95
C PRO A 76 7.59 8.18 -6.55
N ASP A 77 8.51 9.13 -6.65
CA ASP A 77 9.89 8.82 -7.01
C ASP A 77 10.45 7.74 -6.07
N PRO A 78 11.20 6.76 -6.60
CA PRO A 78 11.85 5.77 -5.77
C PRO A 78 12.75 6.44 -4.73
N PRO A 79 12.83 5.90 -3.49
CA PRO A 79 13.89 6.27 -2.56
C PRO A 79 15.24 6.23 -3.28
N SER A 80 16.17 7.13 -2.95
CA SER A 80 17.43 7.34 -3.69
C SER A 80 18.32 6.10 -3.86
N ASP A 81 18.05 5.02 -3.12
CA ASP A 81 18.77 3.74 -3.16
C ASP A 81 17.97 2.60 -3.85
N SER A 82 16.85 2.91 -4.50
CA SER A 82 15.99 1.87 -5.11
C SER A 82 16.34 1.69 -6.59
N SER A 83 16.74 0.47 -6.97
CA SER A 83 17.06 0.09 -8.35
C SER A 83 15.84 -0.14 -9.26
N VAL A 84 14.64 0.21 -8.78
CA VAL A 84 13.37 -0.08 -9.45
C VAL A 84 13.15 0.93 -10.57
N ARG A 85 13.23 0.47 -11.81
CA ARG A 85 12.77 1.19 -12.99
C ARG A 85 11.44 0.58 -13.45
N LEU A 86 10.37 1.38 -13.49
CA LEU A 86 9.14 1.02 -14.19
C LEU A 86 9.47 0.89 -15.68
N VAL A 87 9.68 -0.33 -16.16
CA VAL A 87 9.88 -0.64 -17.58
C VAL A 87 8.52 -1.03 -18.15
N GLY A 88 7.87 -0.09 -18.84
CA GLY A 88 6.67 -0.37 -19.61
C GLY A 88 5.55 0.63 -19.36
N ARG A 89 5.43 1.62 -20.25
CA ARG A 89 4.12 2.05 -20.71
C ARG A 89 3.80 1.15 -21.91
N LEU A 90 2.71 0.40 -21.85
CA LEU A 90 2.15 -0.21 -23.07
C LEU A 90 1.57 0.90 -23.95
#